data_AF-A0A3D3R8A5-F1
#
_entry.id   AF-A0A3D3R8A5-F1
#
_cell.length_a   1.000
_cell.length_b   1.000
_cell.length_c   1.000
_cell.angle_alpha   90.00
_cell.angle_beta   90.00
_cell.angle_gamma   90.00
#
_symmetry.space_group_name_H-M   'P 1'
#
loop_
_entity.id
_entity.type
_entity.pdbx_description
1 polymer ?
#
loop_
_entity_poly.entity_id
_entity_poly.type
_entity_poly.pdbx_seq_one_letter_code
_entity_poly.pdbx_strand_id
1 'polypeptide(L)'
;RTICESIKPAIELDDLRRAWGPLNLVNHAHHLARDNLELNVVLAKRDKVVLPELSERLIQGLKDAGAGPSILELNCGHYSLS
;
A
#
# COMPACT_ATOMS: atom_id res chain seq x y z
N ARG A 1 3.31 12.85 -26.70
CA ARG A 1 2.65 11.56 -26.38
C ARG A 1 3.22 11.08 -25.06
N THR A 2 2.40 10.85 -24.04
CA THR A 2 2.89 10.33 -22.75
C THR A 2 3.17 8.84 -22.85
N ILE A 3 4.02 8.31 -21.95
CA ILE A 3 4.26 6.85 -21.84
C ILE A 3 2.93 6.10 -21.65
N CYS A 4 2.00 6.68 -20.88
CA CYS A 4 0.68 6.11 -20.65
C CYS A 4 -0.11 5.96 -21.97
N GLU A 5 -0.17 7.01 -22.80
CA GLU A 5 -0.88 6.98 -24.09
C GLU A 5 -0.28 5.99 -25.10
N SER A 6 1.02 5.72 -25.05
CA SER A 6 1.64 4.72 -25.93
C SER A 6 1.36 3.28 -25.50
N ILE A 7 1.09 3.06 -24.22
CA ILE A 7 0.91 1.73 -23.64
C ILE A 7 -0.58 1.30 -23.65
N LYS A 8 -1.49 2.27 -23.50
CA LYS A 8 -2.95 2.05 -23.41
C LYS A 8 -3.56 1.15 -24.51
N PRO A 9 -3.12 1.16 -25.78
CA PRO A 9 -3.70 0.27 -26.81
C PRO A 9 -3.28 -1.21 -26.67
N ALA A 10 -2.25 -1.51 -25.89
CA ALA A 10 -1.62 -2.83 -25.83
C ALA A 10 -1.83 -3.54 -24.48
N ILE A 11 -2.33 -2.85 -23.45
CA ILE A 11 -2.51 -3.41 -22.13
C ILE A 11 -3.71 -2.77 -21.43
N GLU A 12 -4.58 -3.61 -20.87
CA GLU A 12 -5.70 -3.15 -20.06
C GLU A 12 -5.25 -2.94 -18.60
N LEU A 13 -6.02 -2.14 -17.85
CA LEU A 13 -5.73 -1.89 -16.45
C LEU A 13 -5.71 -3.19 -15.62
N ASP A 14 -6.55 -4.16 -15.97
CA ASP A 14 -6.61 -5.43 -15.27
C ASP A 14 -5.39 -6.32 -15.55
N ASP A 15 -4.77 -6.20 -16.72
CA ASP A 15 -3.50 -6.87 -17.01
C ASP A 15 -2.37 -6.30 -16.16
N LEU A 16 -2.32 -4.97 -16.02
CA LEU A 16 -1.36 -4.30 -15.11
C LEU A 16 -1.58 -4.71 -13.65
N ARG A 17 -2.85 -4.76 -13.19
CA ARG A 17 -3.20 -5.21 -11.83
C ARG A 17 -2.79 -6.66 -11.59
N ARG A 18 -3.02 -7.54 -12.57
CA ARG A 18 -2.62 -8.95 -12.49
C ARG A 18 -1.11 -9.07 -12.43
N ALA A 19 -0.40 -8.36 -13.31
CA ALA A 19 1.06 -8.38 -13.36
C ALA A 19 1.66 -7.92 -12.03
N TRP A 20 1.17 -6.84 -11.43
CA TRP A 20 1.69 -6.29 -10.17
C TRP A 20 1.08 -6.92 -8.92
N GLY A 21 0.08 -7.79 -9.07
CA GLY A 21 -0.57 -8.51 -7.99
C GLY A 21 0.39 -9.22 -7.02
N PRO A 22 1.47 -9.88 -7.50
CA PRO A 22 2.47 -10.50 -6.63
C PRO A 22 3.20 -9.52 -5.71
N LEU A 23 3.36 -8.26 -6.11
CA LEU A 23 4.05 -7.22 -5.33
C LEU A 23 3.09 -6.37 -4.47
N ASN A 24 1.77 -6.55 -4.63
CA ASN A 24 0.78 -5.80 -3.87
C ASN A 24 0.65 -6.38 -2.46
N LEU A 25 1.12 -5.65 -1.45
CA LEU A 25 1.09 -6.07 -0.04
C LEU A 25 -0.32 -6.39 0.48
N VAL A 26 -1.36 -5.73 -0.04
CA VAL A 26 -2.75 -5.99 0.37
C VAL A 26 -3.15 -7.44 0.06
N ASN A 27 -2.68 -7.99 -1.07
CA ASN A 27 -2.96 -9.38 -1.45
C ASN A 27 -2.30 -10.40 -0.51
N HIS A 28 -1.33 -9.97 0.29
CA HIS A 28 -0.55 -10.81 1.21
C HIS A 28 -0.81 -10.47 2.68
N ALA A 29 -1.89 -9.75 2.99
CA ALA A 29 -2.19 -9.31 4.35
C ALA A 29 -2.22 -10.47 5.36
N HIS A 30 -2.75 -11.64 4.99
CA HIS A 30 -2.72 -12.84 5.83
C HIS A 30 -1.30 -13.33 6.17
N HIS A 31 -0.35 -13.24 5.24
CA HIS A 31 1.04 -13.60 5.51
C HIS A 31 1.74 -12.59 6.42
N LEU A 32 1.31 -11.33 6.37
CA LEU A 32 1.79 -10.27 7.25
C LEU A 32 1.14 -10.34 8.64
N ALA A 33 -0.04 -10.95 8.76
CA ALA A 33 -0.74 -11.16 10.03
C ALA A 33 -0.28 -12.41 10.81
N ARG A 34 0.86 -13.01 10.45
CA ARG A 34 1.39 -14.20 11.12
C ARG A 34 1.83 -13.91 12.56
N ASP A 35 1.78 -14.95 13.38
CA ASP A 35 2.25 -14.90 14.77
C ASP A 35 3.72 -14.47 14.84
N ASN A 36 4.06 -13.76 15.93
CA ASN A 36 5.40 -13.26 16.22
C ASN A 36 5.98 -12.26 15.19
N LEU A 37 5.15 -11.64 14.35
CA LEU A 37 5.56 -10.50 13.53
C LEU A 37 5.00 -9.20 14.13
N GLU A 38 5.88 -8.37 14.68
CA GLU A 38 5.51 -7.03 15.12
C GLU A 38 5.39 -6.10 13.92
N LEU A 39 4.22 -5.49 13.75
CA LEU A 39 3.94 -4.56 12.66
C LEU A 39 3.86 -3.13 13.20
N ASN A 40 4.69 -2.25 12.65
CA ASN A 40 4.65 -0.82 12.91
C ASN A 40 4.47 -0.07 11.59
N VAL A 41 3.49 0.83 11.53
CA VAL A 41 3.16 1.62 10.34
C VAL A 41 3.19 3.09 10.69
N VAL A 42 4.01 3.85 9.97
CA VAL A 42 4.08 5.32 10.08
C VAL A 42 3.47 5.92 8.82
N LEU A 43 2.49 6.80 8.99
CA LEU A 43 1.75 7.43 7.91
C LEU A 43 1.88 8.94 7.95
N ALA A 44 2.06 9.55 6.78
CA ALA A 44 1.99 11.00 6.63
C ALA A 44 0.62 11.39 6.05
N LYS A 45 -0.19 12.13 6.80
CA LYS A 45 -1.57 12.50 6.42
C LYS A 45 -1.64 13.37 5.16
N ARG A 46 -0.55 14.03 4.79
CA ARG A 46 -0.46 14.92 3.62
C ARG A 46 0.50 14.37 2.57
N ASP A 47 0.82 13.07 2.60
CA ASP A 47 1.63 12.45 1.56
C ASP A 47 0.97 12.60 0.19
N LYS A 48 1.77 12.98 -0.82
CA LYS A 48 1.35 13.14 -2.23
C LYS A 48 2.14 12.22 -3.15
N VAL A 49 3.12 11.48 -2.62
CA VAL A 49 3.92 10.46 -3.31
C VAL A 49 3.28 9.09 -3.10
N VAL A 50 3.04 8.71 -1.84
CA VAL A 50 2.27 7.51 -1.48
C VAL A 50 0.95 7.97 -0.87
N LEU A 51 -0.10 7.95 -1.68
CA LEU A 51 -1.41 8.47 -1.27
C LEU A 51 -1.93 7.76 0.00
N PRO A 52 -2.40 8.50 1.02
CA PRO A 52 -2.87 7.92 2.28
C PRO A 52 -3.88 6.78 2.12
N GLU A 53 -4.77 6.89 1.13
CA GLU A 53 -5.83 5.93 0.85
C GLU A 53 -5.26 4.54 0.45
N LEU A 54 -4.05 4.47 -0.10
CA LEU A 54 -3.37 3.20 -0.38
C LEU A 54 -2.94 2.50 0.90
N SER A 55 -2.39 3.27 1.83
CA SER A 55 -1.94 2.77 3.13
C SER A 55 -3.12 2.38 4.02
N GLU A 56 -4.20 3.15 4.01
CA GLU A 56 -5.45 2.83 4.73
C GLU A 56 -6.02 1.47 4.30
N ARG A 57 -6.02 1.18 3.00
CA ARG A 57 -6.46 -0.13 2.48
C ARG A 57 -5.60 -1.29 2.99
N LEU A 58 -4.28 -1.10 3.06
CA LEU A 58 -3.38 -2.10 3.62
C LEU A 58 -3.64 -2.31 5.12
N ILE A 59 -3.79 -1.23 5.87
CA ILE A 59 -4.09 -1.27 7.30
C ILE A 59 -5.40 -2.02 7.56
N GLN A 60 -6.43 -1.73 6.79
CA GLN A 60 -7.70 -2.44 6.93
C GLN A 60 -7.53 -3.93 6.63
N GLY A 61 -6.85 -4.28 5.53
CA GLY A 61 -6.57 -5.68 5.20
C GLY A 61 -5.76 -6.42 6.27
N LEU A 62 -4.81 -5.75 6.93
CA LEU A 62 -4.04 -6.30 8.05
C LEU A 62 -4.94 -6.56 9.27
N LYS A 63 -5.81 -5.59 9.62
CA LYS A 63 -6.77 -5.74 10.72
C LYS A 63 -7.77 -6.88 10.45
N ASP A 64 -8.29 -6.96 9.23
CA ASP A 64 -9.22 -8.01 8.81
C ASP A 64 -8.56 -9.39 8.84
N ALA A 65 -7.25 -9.46 8.58
CA ALA A 65 -6.45 -10.67 8.68
C ALA A 65 -6.07 -11.05 10.13
N GLY A 66 -6.48 -10.27 11.14
CA GLY A 66 -6.21 -10.53 12.56
C GLY A 66 -4.91 -9.90 13.08
N ALA A 67 -4.21 -9.10 12.29
CA ALA A 67 -3.03 -8.39 12.76
C ALA A 67 -3.40 -7.21 13.66
N GLY A 68 -2.56 -6.94 14.67
CA GLY A 68 -2.62 -5.74 15.50
C GLY A 68 -1.46 -4.77 15.22
N PRO A 69 -1.41 -4.08 14.07
CA PRO A 69 -0.33 -3.15 13.79
C PRO A 69 -0.39 -1.92 14.70
N SER A 70 0.77 -1.48 15.20
CA SER A 70 0.94 -0.17 15.80
C SER A 70 0.98 0.89 14.70
N ILE A 71 0.14 1.92 14.81
CA ILE A 71 -0.03 2.94 13.77
C ILE A 71 0.27 4.32 14.36
N LEU A 72 1.21 5.03 13.73
CA LEU A 72 1.52 6.42 14.02
C LEU A 72 1.18 7.28 12.80
N GLU A 73 0.26 8.21 12.97
CA GLU A 73 -0.09 9.16 11.91
C GLU A 73 0.46 10.56 12.21
N LEU A 74 1.09 11.17 11.22
CA LEU A 74 1.75 12.45 11.34
C LEU A 74 1.16 13.47 10.36
N ASN A 75 0.99 14.71 10.80
CA ASN A 75 0.49 15.79 9.95
C ASN A 75 1.59 16.36 9.02
N CYS A 76 2.27 15.50 8.27
CA CYS A 76 3.36 15.84 7.35
C CYS A 76 3.14 15.25 5.95
N GLY A 77 4.02 15.60 5.01
CA GLY A 77 4.11 15.00 3.67
C GLY A 77 5.11 13.84 3.62
N HIS A 78 5.66 13.52 2.45
CA HIS A 78 6.62 12.42 2.29
C HIS A 78 8.01 12.78 2.85
N TYR A 79 8.28 12.41 4.09
CA TYR A 79 9.54 12.70 4.78
C TYR A 79 9.99 11.53 5.64
N SER A 80 11.31 11.39 5.80
CA SER A 80 11.89 10.49 6.81
C SER A 80 11.73 11.07 8.21
N LEU A 81 11.57 10.18 9.20
CA LEU A 81 11.71 10.56 10.61
C LEU A 81 13.20 10.59 10.95
N SER A 82 13.66 11.73 11.48
CA SER A 82 15.00 11.92 12.03
C SER A 82 14.98 11.84 13.56
#